data_AF-A0A961PLY1-F1
#
_entry.id   AF-A0A961PLY1-F1
#
_cell.length_a   1.000
_cell.length_b   1.000
_cell.length_c   1.000
_cell.angle_alpha   90.00
_cell.angle_beta   90.00
_cell.angle_gamma   90.00
#
_symmetry.space_group_name_H-M   'P 1'
#
loop_
_entity.id
_entity.type
_entity.pdbx_description
1 polymer ?
#
loop_
_entity_poly.entity_id
_entity_poly.type
_entity_poly.pdbx_seq_one_letter_code
_entity_poly.pdbx_strand_id
1 'polypeptide(L)'
;FAIDRKIKVAVEEARADVMIGHDTGCITTLDKNQWIGKAVGKVYGLPVMADCQFAALTMGAHPYKLAQLHWHASPFEGLLEKMGIDWEKAKAEFEAYLGEVKEGRIETLYDPKRAITSGPGYVKPKSLTGA
;
A
#
# COMPACT_ATOMS: atom_id res chain seq x y z
N PHE A 1 16.00 -13.60 11.92
CA PHE A 1 14.73 -12.89 11.67
C PHE A 1 14.33 -13.05 10.21
N ALA A 2 13.11 -12.66 9.80
CA ALA A 2 12.71 -12.74 8.39
C ALA A 2 13.65 -11.93 7.48
N ILE A 3 14.26 -10.87 8.03
CA ILE A 3 15.25 -10.05 7.33
C ILE A 3 16.45 -10.87 6.83
N ASP A 4 16.99 -11.81 7.61
CA ASP A 4 18.20 -12.57 7.25
C ASP A 4 17.90 -13.63 6.18
N ARG A 5 16.72 -14.26 6.25
CA ARG A 5 16.37 -15.43 5.42
C ARG A 5 15.63 -15.05 4.13
N LYS A 6 14.99 -13.87 4.09
CA LYS A 6 14.14 -13.45 2.97
C LYS A 6 14.59 -12.13 2.38
N ILE A 7 14.61 -11.04 3.16
CA ILE A 7 14.91 -9.71 2.62
C ILE A 7 16.36 -9.62 2.14
N LYS A 8 17.32 -10.03 2.96
CA LYS A 8 18.75 -10.05 2.59
C LYS A 8 18.98 -10.82 1.29
N VAL A 9 18.47 -12.04 1.20
CA VAL A 9 18.61 -12.90 0.01
C VAL A 9 17.96 -12.26 -1.21
N ALA A 10 16.77 -11.69 -1.06
CA ALA A 10 16.08 -11.00 -2.16
C ALA A 10 16.87 -9.77 -2.66
N VAL A 11 17.52 -9.02 -1.77
CA VAL A 11 18.33 -7.85 -2.12
C VAL A 11 19.68 -8.27 -2.71
N GLU A 12 20.46 -9.08 -2.01
CA GLU A 12 21.86 -9.37 -2.35
C GLU A 12 21.98 -10.40 -3.49
N GLU A 13 21.15 -11.44 -3.49
CA GLU A 13 21.25 -12.54 -4.46
C GLU A 13 20.31 -12.34 -5.65
N ALA A 14 19.02 -12.14 -5.38
CA ALA A 14 18.01 -12.00 -6.44
C ALA A 14 18.00 -10.60 -7.09
N ARG A 15 18.61 -9.60 -6.43
CA ARG A 15 18.61 -8.20 -6.87
C ARG A 15 17.20 -7.68 -7.15
N ALA A 16 16.25 -8.04 -6.28
CA ALA A 16 14.85 -7.67 -6.44
C ALA A 16 14.65 -6.18 -6.16
N ASP A 17 13.84 -5.53 -7.01
CA ASP A 17 13.41 -4.14 -6.81
C ASP A 17 12.20 -4.02 -5.87
N VAL A 18 11.43 -5.09 -5.75
CA VAL A 18 10.21 -5.17 -4.93
C VAL A 18 9.96 -6.62 -4.53
N MET A 19 9.38 -6.82 -3.35
CA MET A 19 8.82 -8.11 -2.93
C MET A 19 7.30 -8.00 -2.84
N ILE A 20 6.62 -8.80 -3.67
CA ILE A 20 5.17 -8.83 -3.77
C ILE A 20 4.65 -10.10 -3.07
N GLY A 21 3.56 -9.97 -2.33
CA GLY A 21 2.89 -11.10 -1.68
C GLY A 21 1.37 -10.96 -1.67
N HIS A 22 0.67 -12.07 -1.49
CA HIS A 22 -0.80 -12.11 -1.43
C HIS A 22 -1.34 -12.23 0.00
N ASP A 23 -0.50 -12.68 0.94
CA ASP A 23 -0.87 -12.91 2.32
C ASP A 23 -0.49 -11.70 3.20
N THR A 24 -1.50 -11.12 3.86
CA THR A 24 -1.33 -9.96 4.73
C THR A 24 -0.34 -10.22 5.87
N GLY A 25 -0.30 -11.46 6.39
CA GLY A 25 0.65 -11.85 7.44
C GLY A 25 2.10 -11.78 6.96
N CYS A 26 2.37 -12.29 5.76
CA CYS A 26 3.67 -12.23 5.10
C CYS A 26 4.10 -10.78 4.85
N ILE A 27 3.23 -9.96 4.25
CA ILE A 27 3.52 -8.55 3.95
C ILE A 27 3.86 -7.80 5.23
N THR A 28 3.01 -7.91 6.25
CA THR A 28 3.22 -7.23 7.54
C THR A 28 4.53 -7.66 8.19
N THR A 29 4.80 -8.97 8.21
CA THR A 29 6.03 -9.50 8.79
C THR A 29 7.26 -8.95 8.07
N LEU A 30 7.27 -9.00 6.74
CA LEU A 30 8.42 -8.60 5.92
C LEU A 30 8.65 -7.08 5.93
N ASP A 31 7.57 -6.30 5.90
CA ASP A 31 7.62 -4.84 6.01
C ASP A 31 8.15 -4.40 7.37
N LYS A 32 7.53 -4.85 8.47
CA LYS A 32 7.89 -4.42 9.83
C LYS A 32 9.23 -4.99 10.31
N ASN A 33 9.66 -6.15 9.79
CA ASN A 33 11.01 -6.67 10.08
C ASN A 33 12.12 -5.74 9.58
N GLN A 34 11.91 -4.91 8.55
CA GLN A 34 12.92 -3.96 8.09
C GLN A 34 13.12 -2.81 9.08
N TRP A 35 12.06 -2.37 9.76
CA TRP A 35 12.17 -1.41 10.87
C TRP A 35 12.94 -1.98 12.06
N ILE A 36 12.63 -3.22 12.44
CA ILE A 36 13.37 -3.94 13.49
C ILE A 36 14.84 -4.13 13.08
N GLY A 37 15.08 -4.50 11.82
CA GLY A 37 16.42 -4.64 11.25
C GLY A 37 17.24 -3.37 11.41
N LYS A 38 16.65 -2.20 11.09
CA LYS A 38 17.29 -0.90 11.29
C LYS A 38 17.70 -0.66 12.75
N ALA A 39 16.86 -1.04 13.71
CA ALA A 39 17.16 -0.90 15.14
C ALA A 39 18.34 -1.77 15.60
N VAL A 40 18.66 -2.85 14.89
CA VAL A 40 19.78 -3.76 15.20
C VAL A 40 20.93 -3.71 14.18
N GLY A 41 21.01 -2.65 13.38
CA GLY A 41 22.10 -2.45 12.41
C GLY A 41 22.05 -3.36 11.18
N LYS A 42 20.92 -4.04 10.92
CA LYS A 42 20.69 -4.87 9.73
C LYS A 42 19.80 -4.13 8.74
N VAL A 43 20.39 -3.27 7.93
CA VAL A 43 19.66 -2.41 7.00
C VAL A 43 19.66 -3.02 5.61
N TYR A 44 18.53 -3.64 5.25
CA TYR A 44 18.25 -4.13 3.91
C TYR A 44 16.95 -3.50 3.44
N GLY A 45 17.05 -2.46 2.61
CA GLY A 45 15.89 -1.76 2.06
C GLY A 45 15.32 -2.50 0.87
N LEU A 46 14.09 -2.98 0.99
CA LEU A 46 13.34 -3.60 -0.10
C LEU A 46 11.86 -3.24 0.04
N PRO A 47 11.25 -2.56 -0.93
CA PRO A 47 9.80 -2.35 -0.93
C PRO A 47 9.06 -3.68 -0.81
N VAL A 48 8.15 -3.78 0.18
CA VAL A 48 7.28 -4.96 0.38
C VAL A 48 5.84 -4.51 0.26
N MET A 49 5.06 -5.05 -0.68
CA MET A 49 3.66 -4.68 -0.86
C MET A 49 2.77 -5.83 -1.30
N ALA A 50 1.47 -5.68 -1.10
CA ALA A 50 0.49 -6.63 -1.60
C ALA A 50 0.43 -6.61 -3.14
N ASP A 51 0.09 -7.75 -3.75
CA ASP A 51 -0.16 -7.87 -5.18
C ASP A 51 -1.23 -6.89 -5.68
N CYS A 52 -2.30 -6.69 -4.91
CA CYS A 52 -3.36 -5.74 -5.22
C CYS A 52 -2.89 -4.28 -5.19
N GLN A 53 -1.96 -3.91 -4.29
CA GLN A 53 -1.36 -2.57 -4.28
C GLN A 53 -0.50 -2.37 -5.52
N PHE A 54 0.35 -3.35 -5.85
CA PHE A 54 1.20 -3.28 -7.03
C PHE A 54 0.36 -3.17 -8.31
N ALA A 55 -0.67 -4.00 -8.46
CA ALA A 55 -1.60 -3.93 -9.59
C ALA A 55 -2.36 -2.61 -9.65
N ALA A 56 -2.77 -2.03 -8.51
CA ALA A 56 -3.41 -0.73 -8.51
C ALA A 56 -2.47 0.35 -9.04
N LEU A 57 -1.20 0.38 -8.58
CA LEU A 57 -0.19 1.33 -9.04
C LEU A 57 0.07 1.23 -10.54
N THR A 58 0.19 0.01 -11.08
CA THR A 58 0.39 -0.19 -12.53
C THR A 58 -0.80 0.26 -13.36
N MET A 59 -2.00 0.29 -12.76
CA MET A 59 -3.22 0.81 -13.37
C MET A 59 -3.44 2.32 -13.13
N GLY A 60 -2.43 3.03 -12.60
CA GLY A 60 -2.47 4.48 -12.40
C GLY A 60 -3.12 4.93 -11.10
N ALA A 61 -3.30 4.02 -10.13
CA ALA A 61 -3.81 4.40 -8.82
C ALA A 61 -2.83 5.33 -8.09
N HIS A 62 -3.36 6.34 -7.41
CA HIS A 62 -2.56 7.29 -6.64
C HIS A 62 -1.83 6.59 -5.47
N PRO A 63 -0.49 6.73 -5.33
CA PRO A 63 0.31 5.94 -4.38
C PRO A 63 -0.03 6.20 -2.91
N TYR A 64 -0.38 7.44 -2.56
CA TYR A 64 -0.77 7.81 -1.19
C TYR A 64 -2.28 7.71 -0.90
N LYS A 65 -3.14 8.23 -1.79
CA LYS A 65 -4.60 8.20 -1.58
C LYS A 65 -5.19 6.78 -1.69
N LEU A 66 -4.75 6.00 -2.67
CA LEU A 66 -5.33 4.69 -2.99
C LEU A 66 -4.49 3.51 -2.50
N ALA A 67 -3.22 3.45 -2.93
CA ALA A 67 -2.34 2.34 -2.55
C ALA A 67 -1.82 2.47 -1.11
N GLN A 68 -1.97 3.66 -0.52
CA GLN A 68 -1.63 4.00 0.87
C GLN A 68 -0.20 3.59 1.28
N LEU A 69 0.77 3.77 0.38
CA LEU A 69 2.14 3.28 0.58
C LEU A 69 2.87 3.89 1.79
N HIS A 70 2.46 5.07 2.25
CA HIS A 70 3.04 5.76 3.41
C HIS A 70 2.86 5.02 4.75
N TRP A 71 2.05 3.96 4.82
CA TRP A 71 1.94 3.09 6.01
C TRP A 71 3.01 2.00 6.07
N HIS A 72 3.74 1.78 4.98
CA HIS A 72 4.83 0.82 4.93
C HIS A 72 6.02 1.34 5.74
N ALA A 73 6.71 0.42 6.41
CA ALA A 73 7.98 0.69 7.07
C ALA A 73 9.18 0.46 6.13
N SER A 74 8.99 -0.36 5.11
CA SER A 74 9.93 -0.56 4.01
C SER A 74 9.97 0.68 3.09
N PRO A 75 11.14 1.02 2.53
CA PRO A 75 11.25 2.11 1.57
C PRO A 75 10.49 1.76 0.29
N PHE A 76 9.78 2.71 -0.33
CA PHE A 76 9.00 2.47 -1.55
C PHE A 76 9.24 3.52 -2.64
N GLU A 77 9.82 4.66 -2.29
CA GLU A 77 10.03 5.81 -3.18
C GLU A 77 10.86 5.44 -4.41
N GLY A 78 11.97 4.71 -4.21
CA GLY A 78 12.82 4.25 -5.31
C GLY A 78 12.15 3.26 -6.27
N LEU A 79 11.10 2.55 -5.83
CA LEU A 79 10.27 1.75 -6.74
C LEU A 79 9.35 2.63 -7.57
N LEU A 80 8.73 3.65 -6.97
CA LEU A 80 7.87 4.59 -7.69
C LEU A 80 8.65 5.32 -8.80
N GLU A 81 9.89 5.74 -8.52
CA GLU A 81 10.77 6.34 -9.53
C GLU A 81 11.03 5.38 -10.70
N LYS A 82 11.31 4.10 -10.43
CA LYS A 82 11.48 3.07 -11.48
C LYS A 82 10.22 2.80 -12.28
N MET A 83 9.05 2.94 -11.66
CA MET A 83 7.75 2.84 -12.32
C MET A 83 7.38 4.10 -13.11
N GLY A 84 8.20 5.17 -13.08
CA GLY A 84 7.92 6.44 -13.73
C GLY A 84 6.86 7.27 -13.00
N ILE A 85 6.66 7.03 -11.70
CA ILE A 85 5.70 7.74 -10.86
C ILE A 85 6.44 8.83 -10.07
N ASP A 86 6.03 10.08 -10.27
CA ASP A 86 6.50 11.23 -9.49
C ASP A 86 5.86 11.21 -8.09
N TRP A 87 6.57 10.57 -7.15
CA TRP A 87 6.08 10.38 -5.80
C TRP A 87 6.10 11.68 -4.98
N GLU A 88 7.01 12.61 -5.26
CA GLU A 88 7.07 13.90 -4.57
C GLU A 88 5.85 14.74 -4.90
N LYS A 89 5.49 14.82 -6.18
CA LYS A 89 4.25 15.46 -6.64
C LYS A 89 3.03 14.78 -6.03
N ALA A 90 2.94 13.44 -6.11
CA ALA A 90 1.81 12.70 -5.55
C ALA A 90 1.70 12.88 -4.03
N LYS A 91 2.83 13.04 -3.31
CA LYS A 91 2.83 13.32 -1.87
C LYS A 91 2.29 14.73 -1.60
N ALA A 92 2.72 15.73 -2.36
CA ALA A 92 2.20 17.09 -2.23
C ALA A 92 0.68 17.15 -2.50
N GLU A 93 0.19 16.46 -3.53
CA GLU A 93 -1.23 16.33 -3.83
C GLU A 93 -2.01 15.64 -2.69
N PHE A 94 -1.41 14.64 -2.05
CA PHE A 94 -1.99 13.96 -0.89
C PHE A 94 -2.04 14.87 0.35
N GLU A 95 -0.97 15.58 0.66
CA GLU A 95 -0.92 16.51 1.80
C GLU A 95 -1.93 17.65 1.64
N ALA A 96 -2.10 18.17 0.42
CA ALA A 96 -3.16 19.14 0.12
C ALA A 96 -4.56 18.54 0.36
N TYR A 97 -4.79 17.31 -0.10
CA TYR A 97 -6.04 16.59 0.13
C TYR A 97 -6.33 16.34 1.62
N LEU A 98 -5.31 16.09 2.45
CA LEU A 98 -5.50 15.98 3.90
C LEU A 98 -6.06 17.26 4.53
N GLY A 99 -5.77 18.43 3.93
CA GLY A 99 -6.41 19.70 4.30
C GLY A 99 -7.92 19.69 4.05
N GLU A 100 -8.35 19.19 2.90
CA GLU A 100 -9.77 19.03 2.56
C GLU A 100 -10.47 18.03 3.49
N VAL A 101 -9.82 16.90 3.78
CA VAL A 101 -10.32 15.88 4.71
C VAL A 101 -10.53 16.47 6.11
N LYS A 102 -9.58 17.29 6.60
CA LYS A 102 -9.69 17.98 7.88
C LYS A 102 -10.91 18.91 7.95
N GLU A 103 -11.29 19.49 6.82
CA GLU A 103 -12.47 20.34 6.67
C GLU A 103 -13.76 19.54 6.38
N GLY A 104 -13.70 18.20 6.42
CA GLY A 104 -14.84 17.31 6.20
C GLY A 104 -15.16 17.01 4.74
N ARG A 105 -14.33 17.46 3.79
CA ARG A 105 -14.49 17.20 2.35
C ARG A 105 -13.72 15.94 1.95
N ILE A 106 -14.23 14.78 2.34
CA ILE A 106 -13.63 13.49 2.03
C ILE A 106 -14.13 13.01 0.66
N GLU A 107 -13.20 12.71 -0.23
CA GLU A 107 -13.50 11.97 -1.46
C GLU A 107 -13.72 10.49 -1.10
N THR A 108 -14.92 9.96 -1.35
CA THR A 108 -15.17 8.52 -1.21
C THR A 108 -15.15 7.85 -2.58
N LEU A 109 -14.35 6.79 -2.70
CA LEU A 109 -14.16 6.02 -3.94
C LEU A 109 -15.30 5.04 -4.23
N TYR A 110 -16.26 4.97 -3.32
CA TYR A 110 -17.44 4.14 -3.41
C TYR A 110 -18.61 4.90 -2.79
N ASP A 111 -19.84 4.52 -3.14
CA ASP A 111 -21.03 5.06 -2.47
C ASP A 111 -21.02 4.63 -1.00
N PRO A 112 -20.85 5.55 -0.02
CA PRO A 112 -20.75 5.19 1.40
C PRO A 112 -21.95 4.38 1.90
N LYS A 113 -23.13 4.56 1.28
CA LYS A 113 -24.35 3.82 1.64
C LYS A 113 -24.21 2.32 1.37
N ARG A 114 -23.33 1.92 0.47
CA ARG A 114 -23.03 0.51 0.18
C ARG A 114 -22.15 -0.15 1.25
N ALA A 115 -21.43 0.61 2.07
CA ALA A 115 -20.71 0.06 3.22
C ALA A 115 -21.64 -0.21 4.43
N ILE A 116 -22.85 0.35 4.42
CA ILE A 116 -23.87 -0.01 5.40
C ILE A 116 -24.29 -1.45 5.09
N THR A 117 -24.13 -2.36 6.05
CA THR A 117 -24.47 -3.79 5.89
C THR A 117 -25.76 -4.17 6.60
N SER A 118 -26.31 -3.30 7.46
CA SER A 118 -27.61 -3.44 8.13
C SER A 118 -28.05 -2.10 8.77
N GLY A 119 -29.29 -2.04 9.28
CA GLY A 119 -29.80 -0.87 10.00
C GLY A 119 -30.33 0.27 9.12
N PRO A 120 -30.67 1.44 9.71
CA PRO A 120 -31.20 2.59 8.98
C PRO A 120 -30.24 3.03 7.86
N GLY A 121 -30.75 3.13 6.63
CA GLY A 121 -29.95 3.51 5.46
C GLY A 121 -29.37 2.32 4.68
N TYR A 122 -29.51 1.08 5.16
CA TYR A 122 -29.15 -0.11 4.38
C TYR A 122 -30.06 -0.26 3.16
N VAL A 123 -29.45 -0.37 1.97
CA VAL A 123 -30.14 -0.72 0.73
C VAL A 123 -29.71 -2.12 0.33
N LYS A 124 -30.65 -3.08 0.36
CA LYS A 124 -30.38 -4.46 -0.05
C LYS A 124 -29.88 -4.47 -1.50
N PRO A 125 -28.67 -5.01 -1.78
CA PRO A 125 -28.17 -5.12 -3.15
C PRO A 125 -29.16 -5.92 -4.01
N LYS A 126 -29.38 -5.50 -5.25
CA LYS A 126 -30.12 -6.33 -6.21
C LYS A 126 -29.39 -7.66 -6.34
N SER A 127 -30.12 -8.77 -6.25
CA SER A 127 -29.54 -10.09 -6.52
C SER A 127 -28.93 -10.07 -7.91
N LEU A 128 -27.65 -10.45 -8.02
CA LEU A 128 -27.05 -10.70 -9.31
C LEU A 128 -27.84 -11.86 -9.95
N THR A 129 -28.64 -11.54 -10.95
CA THR A 129 -29.34 -12.56 -11.74
C THR A 129 -28.29 -13.32 -12.55
N GLY A 130 -27.98 -14.55 -12.15
CA GLY A 130 -27.16 -15.48 -12.93
C GLY A 130 -25.76 -15.81 -12.38
N ALA A 131 -25.59 -15.94 -11.06
CA ALA A 131 -24.46 -16.70 -10.50
C ALA A 131 -24.88 -18.16 -10.28
#